data_AF-A0A2V9CYP8-F1
#
_entry.id   AF-A0A2V9CYP8-F1
#
_cell.length_a   1.000
_cell.length_b   1.000
_cell.length_c   1.000
_cell.angle_alpha   90.00
_cell.angle_beta   90.00
_cell.angle_gamma   90.00
#
_symmetry.space_group_name_H-M   'P 1'
#
loop_
_entity.id
_entity.type
_entity.pdbx_description
1 polymer ?
#
loop_
_entity_poly.entity_id
_entity_poly.type
_entity_poly.pdbx_seq_one_letter_code
_entity_poly.pdbx_strand_id
1 'polypeptide(L)'
;MTNVFPITTPCGPAGLALLPGQRLMTSCGVVLDARTGATLATIAGVSGDEIWYNPGDNRVYFGNQPIFVVDATSYQVIASIDVGDTHSLAANSENNHIFVPVTGVGVVVYADDEDQEGHGRN
;
A
#
# COMPACT_ATOMS: atom_id res chain seq x y z
N MET A 1 21.84 19.51 -1.81
CA MET A 1 22.19 18.65 -2.96
C MET A 1 21.04 17.69 -3.16
N THR A 2 20.58 17.49 -4.40
CA THR A 2 19.45 16.61 -4.73
C THR A 2 19.97 15.40 -5.49
N ASN A 3 19.55 14.20 -5.11
CA ASN A 3 19.88 12.95 -5.79
C ASN A 3 18.64 12.43 -6.53
N VAL A 4 18.85 11.76 -7.67
CA VAL A 4 17.79 11.10 -8.44
C VAL A 4 18.06 9.62 -8.48
N PHE A 5 17.07 8.80 -8.09
CA PHE A 5 17.11 7.35 -8.24
C PHE A 5 16.23 6.95 -9.43
N PRO A 6 16.82 6.62 -10.60
CA PRO A 6 16.04 6.29 -11.78
C PRO A 6 15.35 4.93 -11.62
N ILE A 7 14.08 4.86 -11.98
CA ILE A 7 13.33 3.61 -12.09
C ILE A 7 13.40 3.14 -13.53
N THR A 8 13.96 1.95 -13.76
CA THR A 8 14.19 1.38 -15.09
C THR A 8 13.00 0.56 -15.61
N THR A 9 12.09 0.15 -14.74
CA THR A 9 10.80 -0.45 -15.10
C THR A 9 9.87 0.65 -15.64
N PRO A 10 9.14 0.45 -16.76
CA PRO A 10 8.15 1.40 -17.24
C PRO A 10 7.08 1.65 -16.17
N CYS A 11 7.21 2.77 -15.49
CA CYS A 11 6.47 3.10 -14.29
C CYS A 11 6.43 4.63 -14.19
N GLY A 12 5.23 5.20 -14.15
CA GLY A 12 5.01 6.58 -13.75
C GLY A 12 4.59 6.58 -12.28
N PRO A 13 5.54 6.60 -11.33
CA PRO A 13 5.16 6.52 -9.92
C PRO A 13 4.40 7.78 -9.52
N ALA A 14 3.18 7.60 -9.03
CA ALA A 14 2.38 8.68 -8.46
C ALA A 14 2.52 8.72 -6.94
N GLY A 15 2.56 7.54 -6.30
CA GLY A 15 2.73 7.35 -4.87
C GLY A 15 4.09 6.75 -4.49
N LEU A 16 4.49 7.00 -3.25
CA LEU A 16 5.73 6.50 -2.65
C LEU A 16 5.51 6.24 -1.16
N ALA A 17 5.92 5.07 -0.67
CA ALA A 17 5.89 4.74 0.76
C ALA A 17 7.32 4.50 1.27
N LEU A 18 7.62 5.04 2.46
CA LEU A 18 8.85 4.72 3.19
C LEU A 18 8.59 3.53 4.12
N LEU A 19 9.34 2.46 3.91
CA LEU A 19 9.32 1.23 4.70
C LEU A 19 10.51 1.19 5.68
N PRO A 20 10.45 0.35 6.73
CA PRO A 20 11.55 0.15 7.66
C PRO A 20 12.84 -0.25 6.96
N GLY A 21 13.99 0.17 7.51
CA GLY A 21 15.29 -0.17 6.96
C GLY A 21 15.76 0.71 5.79
N GLN A 22 15.17 1.90 5.62
CA GLN A 22 15.45 2.84 4.51
C GLN A 22 15.11 2.23 3.15
N ARG A 23 13.90 1.66 3.05
CA ARG A 23 13.38 1.10 1.81
C ARG A 23 12.26 1.98 1.30
N LEU A 24 12.29 2.33 0.02
CA LEU A 24 11.19 3.03 -0.64
C LEU A 24 10.43 2.03 -1.48
N MET A 25 9.10 1.99 -1.38
CA MET A 25 8.26 1.29 -2.34
C MET A 25 7.57 2.34 -3.21
N THR A 26 7.58 2.15 -4.52
CA THR A 26 6.87 3.01 -5.47
C THR A 26 5.48 2.47 -5.73
N SER A 27 4.59 3.32 -6.23
CA SER A 27 3.20 2.91 -6.53
C SER A 27 3.07 1.92 -7.69
N CYS A 28 4.17 1.53 -8.33
CA CYS A 28 4.24 0.47 -9.35
C CYS A 28 4.96 -0.81 -8.84
N GLY A 29 5.19 -0.92 -7.52
CA GLY A 29 5.76 -2.12 -6.90
C GLY A 29 7.27 -2.24 -6.96
N VAL A 30 8.01 -1.17 -7.28
CA VAL A 30 9.49 -1.19 -7.23
C VAL A 30 9.94 -0.83 -5.83
N VAL A 31 10.79 -1.68 -5.23
CA VAL A 31 11.40 -1.43 -3.92
C VAL A 31 12.84 -1.00 -4.12
N LEU A 32 13.22 0.16 -3.56
CA LEU A 32 14.55 0.75 -3.65
C LEU A 32 15.18 0.85 -2.26
N ASP A 33 16.50 0.72 -2.17
CA ASP A 33 17.27 1.22 -1.02
C ASP A 33 17.36 2.75 -1.11
N ALA A 34 16.84 3.46 -0.12
CA ALA A 34 16.76 4.93 -0.12
C ALA A 34 18.13 5.62 0.02
N ARG A 35 19.17 4.89 0.41
CA ARG A 35 20.54 5.41 0.58
C ARG A 35 21.30 5.38 -0.74
N THR A 36 21.02 4.38 -1.57
CA THR A 36 21.81 4.09 -2.79
C THR A 36 21.02 4.19 -4.09
N GLY A 37 19.69 4.10 -4.03
CA GLY A 37 18.82 3.98 -5.20
C GLY A 37 18.80 2.59 -5.84
N ALA A 38 19.46 1.60 -5.24
CA ALA A 38 19.50 0.24 -5.76
C ALA A 38 18.12 -0.41 -5.67
N THR A 39 17.66 -1.04 -6.76
CA THR A 39 16.45 -1.86 -6.75
C THR A 39 16.67 -3.13 -5.93
N LEU A 40 15.85 -3.31 -4.90
CA LEU A 40 15.86 -4.46 -4.01
C LEU A 40 14.84 -5.52 -4.44
N ALA A 41 13.70 -5.10 -5.00
CA ALA A 41 12.65 -5.99 -5.48
C ALA A 41 11.75 -5.29 -6.51
N THR A 42 11.03 -6.09 -7.29
CA THR A 42 9.95 -5.64 -8.16
C THR A 42 8.76 -6.56 -7.99
N ILE A 43 7.62 -5.98 -7.61
CA ILE A 43 6.35 -6.68 -7.40
C ILE A 43 5.51 -6.49 -8.66
N ALA A 44 5.19 -7.58 -9.36
CA ALA A 44 4.40 -7.51 -10.57
C ALA A 44 2.90 -7.40 -10.27
N GLY A 45 2.15 -6.70 -11.13
CA GLY A 45 0.69 -6.68 -11.09
C GLY A 45 0.06 -5.76 -10.05
N VAL A 46 0.85 -4.99 -9.29
CA VAL A 46 0.34 -3.97 -8.36
C VAL A 46 0.45 -2.58 -8.96
N SER A 47 -0.55 -1.74 -8.70
CA SER A 47 -0.51 -0.31 -9.01
C SER A 47 -1.35 0.48 -8.03
N GLY A 48 -0.92 1.71 -7.74
CA GLY A 48 -1.58 2.67 -6.87
C GLY A 48 -1.42 4.08 -7.43
N ASP A 49 -2.40 4.96 -7.20
CA ASP A 49 -2.12 6.40 -7.25
C ASP A 49 -1.44 6.78 -5.93
N GLU A 50 -2.15 6.64 -4.81
CA GLU A 50 -1.55 6.66 -3.48
C GLU A 50 -1.10 5.27 -3.03
N ILE A 51 -0.04 5.19 -2.21
CA ILE A 51 0.31 3.97 -1.47
C ILE A 51 0.62 4.30 -0.01
N TRP A 52 0.26 3.41 0.90
CA TRP A 52 0.42 3.63 2.34
C TRP A 52 1.09 2.44 3.00
N TYR A 53 2.20 2.67 3.72
CA TYR A 53 2.78 1.66 4.60
C TYR A 53 2.13 1.75 5.98
N ASN A 54 1.52 0.66 6.43
CA ASN A 54 0.97 0.56 7.77
C ASN A 54 1.91 -0.22 8.70
N PRO A 55 2.54 0.40 9.70
CA PRO A 55 3.41 -0.31 10.64
C PRO A 55 2.65 -1.22 11.63
N GLY A 56 1.33 -1.05 11.79
CA GLY A 56 0.52 -1.84 12.73
C GLY A 56 0.34 -3.31 12.32
N ASP A 57 0.30 -3.59 11.02
CA ASP A 57 0.22 -4.93 10.43
C ASP A 57 1.41 -5.27 9.52
N ASN A 58 2.33 -4.31 9.34
CA ASN A 58 3.48 -4.40 8.46
C ASN A 58 3.10 -4.69 6.99
N ARG A 59 2.04 -4.04 6.50
CA ARG A 59 1.56 -4.15 5.11
C ARG A 59 1.68 -2.83 4.36
N VAL A 60 1.74 -2.91 3.04
CA VAL A 60 1.62 -1.77 2.12
C VAL A 60 0.33 -1.91 1.33
N TYR A 61 -0.45 -0.84 1.34
CA TYR A 61 -1.76 -0.75 0.69
C TYR A 61 -1.65 0.13 -0.54
N PHE A 62 -2.12 -0.37 -1.69
CA PHE A 62 -2.10 0.36 -2.95
C PHE A 62 -3.49 0.96 -3.23
N GLY A 63 -3.60 2.28 -3.14
CA GLY A 63 -4.80 3.07 -3.39
C GLY A 63 -5.14 3.10 -4.88
N ASN A 64 -5.78 2.05 -5.33
CA ASN A 64 -6.40 1.92 -6.64
C ASN A 64 -7.48 0.83 -6.53
N GLN A 65 -8.18 0.57 -7.62
CA GLN A 65 -9.15 -0.52 -7.69
C GLN A 65 -8.62 -1.68 -8.56
N PRO A 66 -8.45 -2.91 -8.03
CA PRO A 66 -8.61 -3.27 -6.61
C PRO A 66 -7.47 -2.73 -5.73
N ILE A 67 -7.71 -2.62 -4.43
CA ILE A 67 -6.66 -2.27 -3.47
C ILE A 67 -5.79 -3.51 -3.29
N PHE A 68 -4.53 -3.43 -3.69
CA PHE A 68 -3.56 -4.50 -3.42
C PHE A 68 -2.97 -4.35 -2.02
N VAL A 69 -2.87 -5.46 -1.31
CA VAL A 69 -2.23 -5.54 0.00
C VAL A 69 -0.96 -6.36 -0.15
N VAL A 70 0.18 -5.74 0.18
CA VAL A 70 1.50 -6.35 0.06
C VAL A 70 2.13 -6.50 1.44
N ASP A 71 2.66 -7.68 1.76
CA ASP A 71 3.46 -7.89 2.96
C ASP A 71 4.81 -7.14 2.83
N ALA A 72 5.12 -6.25 3.77
CA ALA A 72 6.29 -5.37 3.67
C ALA A 72 7.64 -6.08 3.93
N THR A 73 7.62 -7.35 4.33
CA THR A 73 8.82 -8.16 4.58
C THR A 73 9.17 -9.02 3.36
N SER A 74 8.20 -9.78 2.87
CA SER A 74 8.32 -10.77 1.79
C SER A 74 8.02 -10.20 0.41
N TYR A 75 7.44 -9.00 0.35
CA TYR A 75 6.97 -8.33 -0.88
C TYR A 75 6.01 -9.18 -1.71
N GLN A 76 5.23 -10.04 -1.04
CA GLN A 76 4.18 -10.81 -1.69
C GLN A 76 2.87 -10.03 -1.61
N VAL A 77 2.09 -10.08 -2.70
CA VAL A 77 0.67 -9.68 -2.66
C VAL A 77 -0.06 -10.74 -1.85
N ILE A 78 -0.66 -10.34 -0.73
CA ILE A 78 -1.33 -11.25 0.20
C ILE A 78 -2.86 -11.13 0.13
N ALA A 79 -3.38 -10.02 -0.39
CA ALA A 79 -4.80 -9.82 -0.62
C ALA A 79 -5.08 -8.78 -1.72
N SER A 80 -6.30 -8.80 -2.22
CA SER A 80 -6.89 -7.74 -3.05
C SER A 80 -8.28 -7.41 -2.50
N ILE A 81 -8.56 -6.14 -2.25
CA ILE A 81 -9.83 -5.68 -1.67
C ILE A 81 -10.60 -4.94 -2.76
N ASP A 82 -11.83 -5.36 -3.01
CA ASP A 82 -12.76 -4.70 -3.94
C ASP A 82 -13.72 -3.81 -3.13
N VAL A 83 -13.61 -2.49 -3.33
CA VAL A 83 -14.43 -1.49 -2.64
C VAL A 83 -15.15 -0.54 -3.60
N GLY A 84 -14.97 -0.72 -4.92
CA GLY A 84 -15.46 0.18 -5.95
C GLY A 84 -14.43 1.23 -6.41
N ASP A 85 -14.91 2.26 -7.10
CA ASP A 85 -14.06 3.29 -7.72
C ASP A 85 -13.32 4.15 -6.67
N THR A 86 -11.99 4.04 -6.65
CA THR A 86 -11.11 4.71 -5.67
C THR A 86 -9.69 4.93 -6.22
N HIS A 87 -8.99 5.89 -5.62
CA HIS A 87 -7.60 6.26 -5.95
C HIS A 87 -6.70 6.49 -4.72
N SER A 88 -7.26 6.41 -3.51
CA SER A 88 -6.59 6.88 -2.29
C SER A 88 -7.05 6.05 -1.10
N LEU A 89 -6.27 6.04 -0.04
CA LEU A 89 -6.61 5.38 1.22
C LEU A 89 -5.78 5.96 2.36
N ALA A 90 -6.26 5.78 3.59
CA ALA A 90 -5.47 6.00 4.79
C ALA A 90 -5.52 4.74 5.66
N ALA A 91 -4.40 4.38 6.28
CA ALA A 91 -4.34 3.28 7.24
C ALA A 91 -4.08 3.80 8.66
N ASN A 92 -4.82 3.28 9.63
CA ASN A 92 -4.55 3.53 11.04
C ASN A 92 -3.69 2.40 11.62
N SER A 93 -2.48 2.71 12.06
CA SER A 93 -1.57 1.72 12.65
C SER A 93 -1.95 1.25 14.04
N GLU A 94 -2.88 1.92 14.71
CA GLU A 94 -3.31 1.52 16.06
C GLU A 94 -4.29 0.35 16.03
N ASN A 95 -5.09 0.23 14.97
CA ASN A 95 -6.13 -0.80 14.84
C ASN A 95 -6.23 -1.41 13.43
N ASN A 96 -5.26 -1.13 12.56
CA ASN A 96 -5.16 -1.66 11.19
C ASN A 96 -6.38 -1.40 10.28
N HIS A 97 -7.27 -0.49 10.66
CA HIS A 97 -8.37 -0.09 9.80
C HIS A 97 -7.86 0.72 8.61
N ILE A 98 -8.40 0.40 7.43
CA ILE A 98 -8.12 1.10 6.18
C ILE A 98 -9.36 1.89 5.77
N PHE A 99 -9.20 3.19 5.58
CA PHE A 99 -10.26 4.13 5.25
C PHE A 99 -10.13 4.52 3.79
N VAL A 100 -11.13 4.18 2.98
CA VAL A 100 -11.09 4.33 1.53
C VAL A 100 -12.19 5.26 1.06
N PRO A 101 -11.89 6.43 0.48
CA PRO A 101 -12.87 7.22 -0.24
C PRO A 101 -13.28 6.50 -1.53
N VAL A 102 -14.58 6.24 -1.69
CA VAL A 102 -15.17 5.56 -2.84
C VAL A 102 -16.16 6.49 -3.54
N THR A 103 -15.96 6.69 -4.85
CA THR A 103 -16.78 7.59 -5.68
C THR A 103 -18.25 7.20 -5.61
N GLY A 104 -19.11 8.16 -5.26
CA GLY A 104 -20.56 7.96 -5.18
C GLY A 104 -21.04 7.12 -3.99
N VAL A 105 -20.15 6.70 -3.09
CA VAL A 105 -20.48 5.88 -1.91
C VAL A 105 -20.17 6.61 -0.61
N GLY A 106 -18.92 7.05 -0.39
CA GLY A 106 -18.47 7.61 0.89
C GLY A 106 -17.12 7.07 1.33
N VAL A 107 -16.89 6.93 2.64
CA VAL A 107 -15.68 6.29 3.19
C VAL A 107 -16.02 4.86 3.59
N VAL A 108 -15.46 3.89 2.85
CA VAL A 108 -15.51 2.47 3.22
C VAL A 108 -14.40 2.19 4.22
N VAL A 109 -14.70 1.43 5.27
CA VAL A 109 -13.72 0.99 6.26
C VAL A 109 -13.48 -0.50 6.08
N TYR A 110 -12.25 -0.88 5.77
CA TYR A 110 -11.81 -2.26 5.80
C TYR A 110 -11.11 -2.53 7.13
N ALA A 111 -11.48 -3.63 7.78
CA ALA A 111 -10.81 -4.19 8.96
C ALA A 111 -10.58 -5.69 8.67
N ASP A 112 -9.42 -6.22 9.04
CA ASP A 112 -9.13 -7.65 8.87
C ASP A 112 -10.09 -8.47 9.78
N ASP A 113 -10.38 -9.71 9.40
CA ASP A 113 -11.42 -10.51 10.09
C ASP A 113 -11.09 -10.78 11.57
N GLU A 114 -9.83 -10.66 11.99
CA GLU A 114 -9.42 -10.75 13.41
C GLU A 114 -10.05 -9.65 14.29
N ASP A 115 -10.44 -8.51 13.72
CA ASP A 115 -11.09 -7.40 14.44
C ASP A 115 -12.62 -7.58 14.54
N GLN A 116 -13.22 -8.49 13.76
CA GLN A 116 -14.67 -8.75 13.78
C GLN A 116 -15.11 -9.63 14.97
N GLU A 117 -14.19 -10.28 15.68
CA GLU A 117 -14.54 -11.09 16.87
C GLU A 117 -15.00 -10.22 18.06
N GLY A 118 -14.75 -8.89 18.02
CA GLY A 118 -15.16 -7.94 19.05
C GLY A 118 -16.50 -7.22 18.81
N HIS A 119 -17.12 -7.38 17.64
CA HIS A 119 -18.41 -6.75 17.33
C HIS A 119 -19.43 -7.82 16.93
N GLY A 120 -20.12 -8.34 17.94
CA GLY A 120 -21.16 -9.34 17.80
C GLY A 120 -22.14 -8.99 16.69
N ARG A 121 -22.29 -9.92 15.74
CA ARG A 121 -23.40 -9.93 14.79
C ARG A 121 -24.69 -10.12 15.59
N ASN A 122 -25.47 -9.06 15.75
CA ASN A 122 -26.88 -9.10 16.15
C ASN A 122 -27.76 -8.94 14.92
#